data_AF-A0A7J9XUG2-F1
#
_entry.id   AF-A0A7J9XUG2-F1
#
_cell.length_a   1.000
_cell.length_b   1.000
_cell.length_c   1.000
_cell.angle_alpha   90.00
_cell.angle_beta   90.00
_cell.angle_gamma   90.00
#
_symmetry.space_group_name_H-M   'P 1'
#
loop_
_entity.id
_entity.type
_entity.pdbx_description
1 polymer ?
#
loop_
_entity_poly.entity_id
_entity_poly.type
_entity_poly.pdbx_seq_one_letter_code
_entity_poly.pdbx_strand_id
1 'polypeptide(L)'
;MSTPTDPGGLGPLHAEPVSLYPPFRQRPDTWDHYPDRHDFYDALLTALGDVELGSWDLRTLHWLAGWDAPTVASICSLIHRARAAEHREGSNP
;
A
#
# COMPACT_ATOMS: atom_id res chain seq x y z
N MET A 1 19.07 19.12 4.13
CA MET A 1 18.73 17.83 4.75
C MET A 1 18.10 16.97 3.66
N SER A 2 18.83 16.00 3.13
CA SER A 2 18.27 15.03 2.18
C SER A 2 17.31 14.13 2.95
N THR A 3 16.04 14.09 2.54
CA THR A 3 15.08 13.13 3.08
C THR A 3 15.60 11.71 2.82
N PRO A 4 15.44 10.77 3.76
CA PRO A 4 15.77 9.37 3.49
C PRO A 4 14.93 8.92 2.29
N THR A 5 15.58 8.71 1.15
CA THR A 5 14.93 8.17 -0.03
C THR A 5 14.52 6.74 0.30
N ASP A 6 13.23 6.42 0.14
CA ASP A 6 12.73 5.07 0.33
C ASP A 6 13.46 4.13 -0.65
N PRO A 7 14.16 3.11 -0.14
CA PRO A 7 14.95 2.17 -0.93
C PRO A 7 14.15 1.35 -1.95
N GLY A 8 12.81 1.36 -1.91
CA GLY A 8 11.94 0.69 -2.89
C GLY A 8 11.31 1.60 -3.96
N GLY A 9 11.61 2.91 -3.99
CA GLY A 9 10.95 3.84 -4.91
C GLY A 9 9.47 4.12 -4.57
N LEU A 10 9.02 3.71 -3.38
CA LEU A 10 7.64 3.81 -2.88
C LEU A 10 7.27 5.19 -2.29
N GLY A 11 8.09 6.21 -2.54
CA GLY A 11 7.88 7.59 -2.08
C GLY A 11 8.39 7.90 -0.67
N PRO A 12 8.50 9.19 -0.29
CA PRO A 12 9.12 9.61 0.97
C PRO A 12 8.31 9.20 2.20
N LEU A 13 9.01 8.75 3.26
CA LEU A 13 8.42 8.24 4.51
C LEU A 13 7.59 9.25 5.31
N HIS A 14 7.76 10.55 5.04
CA HIS A 14 7.13 11.65 5.80
C HIS A 14 6.04 12.39 4.99
N ALA A 15 5.57 11.80 3.90
CA ALA A 15 4.48 12.34 3.10
C ALA A 15 3.27 11.42 3.17
N GLU A 16 2.08 12.03 3.17
CA GLU A 16 0.83 11.31 2.99
C GLU A 16 0.81 10.62 1.61
N PRO A 17 0.45 9.33 1.53
CA PRO A 17 0.32 8.65 0.25
C PRO A 17 -0.90 9.18 -0.51
N VAL A 18 -0.68 9.56 -1.76
CA VAL A 18 -1.69 10.13 -2.66
C VAL A 18 -2.19 9.12 -3.70
N SER A 19 -1.84 7.84 -3.52
CA SER A 19 -2.29 6.73 -4.35
C SER A 19 -2.42 5.45 -3.51
N LEU A 20 -3.30 4.55 -3.93
CA LEU A 20 -3.49 3.23 -3.32
C LEU A 20 -2.41 2.23 -3.74
N TYR A 21 -1.70 2.51 -4.84
CA TYR A 21 -0.72 1.62 -5.44
C TYR A 21 0.66 2.30 -5.51
N PRO A 22 1.76 1.52 -5.49
CA PRO A 22 3.10 2.03 -5.76
C PRO A 22 3.15 2.88 -7.04
N PRO A 23 3.92 3.99 -7.08
CA PRO A 23 4.88 4.43 -6.07
C PRO A 23 4.29 5.30 -4.94
N PHE A 24 2.96 5.29 -4.71
CA PHE A 24 2.21 6.02 -3.66
C PHE A 24 2.30 7.57 -3.67
N ARG A 25 3.31 8.15 -4.31
CA ARG A 25 3.56 9.59 -4.43
C ARG A 25 2.99 10.21 -5.71
N GLN A 26 2.57 9.37 -6.66
CA GLN A 26 2.05 9.81 -7.94
C GLN A 26 0.56 9.50 -7.95
N ARG A 27 -0.24 10.56 -8.06
CA ARG A 27 -1.66 10.42 -8.35
C ARG A 27 -1.79 9.87 -9.77
N PRO A 28 -2.52 8.77 -10.00
CA PRO A 28 -2.82 8.31 -11.35
C PRO A 28 -3.46 9.44 -12.16
N ASP A 29 -3.02 9.60 -13.41
CA ASP A 29 -3.54 10.61 -14.32
C ASP A 29 -5.03 10.39 -14.64
N THR A 30 -5.52 9.16 -14.41
CA THR A 30 -6.86 8.67 -14.75
C THR A 30 -7.79 8.53 -13.55
N TRP A 31 -7.62 9.31 -12.48
CA TRP A 31 -8.69 9.45 -11.46
C TRP A 31 -9.88 10.25 -12.02
N ASP A 32 -10.41 9.81 -13.16
CA ASP A 32 -11.72 10.22 -13.64
C ASP A 32 -12.82 9.75 -12.66
N HIS A 33 -12.52 8.78 -11.79
CA HIS A 33 -13.32 8.40 -10.63
C HIS A 33 -12.55 8.56 -9.31
N TYR A 34 -13.28 8.96 -8.27
CA TYR A 34 -12.78 8.89 -6.90
C TYR A 34 -12.81 7.42 -6.47
N PRO A 35 -11.73 6.87 -5.89
CA PRO A 35 -11.70 5.46 -5.54
C PRO A 35 -12.81 5.13 -4.55
N ASP A 36 -13.46 4.00 -4.78
CA ASP A 36 -14.52 3.50 -3.92
C ASP A 36 -14.04 2.37 -2.99
N ARG A 37 -14.98 1.80 -2.23
CA ARG A 37 -14.69 0.73 -1.28
C ARG A 37 -14.16 -0.54 -1.96
N HIS A 38 -14.57 -0.83 -3.20
CA HIS A 38 -14.04 -1.97 -3.94
C HIS A 38 -12.58 -1.72 -4.33
N ASP A 39 -12.26 -0.52 -4.80
CA ASP A 39 -10.87 -0.14 -5.10
C ASP A 39 -9.96 -0.26 -3.86
N PHE A 40 -10.46 0.16 -2.69
CA PHE A 40 -9.73 0.03 -1.42
C PHE A 40 -9.49 -1.43 -1.02
N TYR A 41 -10.48 -2.29 -1.22
CA TYR A 41 -10.36 -3.72 -0.94
C TYR A 41 -9.34 -4.40 -1.86
N ASP A 42 -9.42 -4.11 -3.16
CA ASP A 42 -8.52 -4.68 -4.17
C ASP A 42 -7.08 -4.21 -3.97
N ALA A 43 -6.89 -2.95 -3.55
CA ALA A 43 -5.57 -2.42 -3.19
C ALA A 43 -4.97 -3.15 -1.98
N LEU A 44 -5.75 -3.42 -0.94
CA LEU A 44 -5.30 -4.17 0.23
C LEU A 44 -4.92 -5.61 -0.12
N LEU A 45 -5.72 -6.29 -0.95
CA LEU A 45 -5.39 -7.63 -1.46
C LEU A 45 -4.09 -7.60 -2.27
N THR A 46 -3.95 -6.63 -3.17
CA THR A 46 -2.75 -6.47 -3.99
C THR A 46 -1.51 -6.24 -3.13
N ALA A 47 -1.62 -5.42 -2.08
CA ALA A 47 -0.51 -5.15 -1.17
C ALA A 47 -0.04 -6.42 -0.43
N LEU A 48 -0.99 -7.25 0.00
CA LEU A 48 -0.71 -8.53 0.65
C LEU A 48 -0.09 -9.57 -0.31
N GLY A 49 -0.42 -9.51 -1.60
CA GLY A 49 0.13 -10.41 -2.62
C GLY A 49 -0.22 -11.87 -2.35
N ASP A 50 0.80 -12.74 -2.28
CA ASP A 50 0.62 -14.20 -2.20
C ASP A 50 0.38 -14.72 -0.77
N VAL A 51 0.11 -13.83 0.19
CA VAL A 51 -0.24 -14.24 1.57
C VAL A 51 -1.54 -15.06 1.52
N GLU A 52 -1.53 -16.24 2.12
CA GLU A 52 -2.74 -17.05 2.29
C GLU A 52 -3.68 -16.37 3.30
N LEU A 53 -4.92 -16.09 2.88
CA LEU A 53 -5.90 -15.37 3.68
C LEU A 53 -7.06 -16.26 4.09
N GLY A 54 -7.35 -16.29 5.39
CA GLY A 54 -8.53 -16.95 5.93
C GLY A 54 -9.79 -16.08 5.84
N SER A 55 -10.94 -16.67 6.20
CA SER A 55 -12.23 -15.97 6.19
C SER A 55 -12.27 -14.74 7.10
N TRP A 56 -11.52 -14.76 8.22
CA TRP A 56 -11.42 -13.63 9.14
C TRP A 56 -10.56 -12.50 8.58
N ASP A 57 -9.51 -12.82 7.83
CA ASP A 57 -8.66 -11.83 7.17
C ASP A 57 -9.46 -11.12 6.08
N LEU A 58 -10.13 -11.88 5.20
CA LEU A 58 -11.00 -11.31 4.16
C LEU A 58 -12.10 -10.42 4.75
N ARG A 59 -12.72 -10.85 5.86
CA ARG A 59 -13.68 -10.02 6.61
C ARG A 59 -13.05 -8.72 7.13
N THR A 60 -11.83 -8.81 7.65
CA THR A 60 -11.09 -7.65 8.16
C THR A 60 -10.72 -6.69 7.03
N LEU A 61 -10.28 -7.19 5.88
CA LEU A 61 -10.01 -6.39 4.69
C LEU A 61 -11.27 -5.68 4.19
N HIS A 62 -12.42 -6.36 4.19
CA HIS A 62 -13.70 -5.72 3.87
C HIS A 62 -14.06 -4.59 4.85
N TRP A 63 -13.74 -4.75 6.14
CA TRP A 63 -13.96 -3.71 7.14
C TRP A 63 -13.00 -2.53 6.95
N LEU A 64 -11.70 -2.80 6.73
CA LEU A 64 -10.67 -1.79 6.46
C LEU A 64 -10.98 -0.99 5.19
N ALA A 65 -11.50 -1.64 4.15
CA ALA A 65 -11.91 -0.97 2.92
C ALA A 65 -13.08 0.02 3.11
N GLY A 66 -13.75 0.02 4.27
CA GLY A 66 -14.74 1.04 4.62
C GLY A 66 -14.13 2.33 5.19
N TRP A 67 -12.81 2.39 5.37
CA TRP A 67 -12.11 3.56 5.89
C TRP A 67 -11.78 4.56 4.78
N ASP A 68 -11.24 5.70 5.14
CA ASP A 68 -10.91 6.78 4.21
C ASP A 68 -9.65 6.47 3.38
N ALA A 69 -9.59 7.08 2.19
CA ALA A 69 -8.53 6.86 1.21
C ALA A 69 -7.10 6.97 1.77
N PRO A 70 -6.72 8.02 2.54
CA PRO A 70 -5.35 8.13 3.00
C PRO A 70 -5.00 7.07 4.05
N THR A 71 -5.95 6.60 4.85
CA THR A 71 -5.69 5.50 5.79
C THR A 71 -5.44 4.19 5.05
N VAL A 72 -6.29 3.85 4.07
CA VAL A 72 -6.11 2.63 3.26
C VAL A 72 -4.79 2.68 2.49
N ALA A 73 -4.49 3.81 1.84
CA ALA A 73 -3.23 4.02 1.13
C ALA A 73 -2.00 3.87 2.04
N SER A 74 -2.09 4.37 3.28
CA SER A 74 -1.03 4.23 4.28
C SER A 74 -0.79 2.77 4.66
N ILE A 75 -1.85 2.00 4.88
CA ILE A 75 -1.74 0.56 5.18
C ILE A 75 -1.10 -0.19 4.01
N CYS A 76 -1.57 0.04 2.78
CA CYS A 76 -0.99 -0.59 1.59
C CYS A 76 0.50 -0.26 1.46
N SER A 77 0.85 1.01 1.69
CA SER A 77 2.23 1.47 1.66
C SER A 77 3.11 0.80 2.71
N LEU A 78 2.62 0.61 3.94
CA LEU A 78 3.33 -0.10 5.00
C LEU A 78 3.59 -1.56 4.65
N ILE A 79 2.58 -2.26 4.12
CA ILE A 79 2.70 -3.67 3.70
C ILE A 79 3.74 -3.82 2.60
N HIS A 80 3.69 -2.98 1.56
CA HIS A 80 4.68 -3.01 0.49
C HIS A 80 6.10 -2.74 1.00
N ARG A 81 6.27 -1.80 1.94
CA ARG A 81 7.58 -1.52 2.57
C ARG A 81 8.09 -2.69 3.40
N ALA A 82 7.23 -3.36 4.16
CA ALA A 82 7.59 -4.53 4.95
C ALA A 82 8.13 -5.65 4.04
N ARG A 83 7.41 -5.96 2.96
CA ARG A 83 7.85 -6.95 1.95
C ARG A 83 9.18 -6.57 1.30
N ALA A 84 9.36 -5.29 0.96
CA ALA A 84 10.61 -4.80 0.39
C ALA A 84 11.78 -4.86 1.39
N ALA A 85 11.53 -4.81 2.70
CA ALA A 85 12.56 -4.99 3.72
C ALA A 85 13.00 -6.46 3.81
N GLU A 86 12.07 -7.41 3.85
CA GLU A 86 12.38 -8.85 3.86
C GLU A 86 13.21 -9.29 2.64
N HIS A 87 12.83 -8.83 1.44
CA HIS A 87 13.55 -9.15 0.21
C HIS A 87 15.01 -8.65 0.23
N ARG A 88 15.31 -7.58 0.97
CA ARG A 88 16.68 -7.04 1.11
C ARG A 88 17.52 -7.85 2.09
N GLU A 89 16.93 -8.31 3.18
CA GLU A 89 17.60 -9.19 4.14
C GLU A 89 17.99 -10.54 3.50
N GLY A 90 17.15 -11.06 2.60
CA GLY A 90 17.47 -12.26 1.81
C GLY A 90 18.47 -12.08 0.65
N SER A 91 18.80 -10.82 0.29
CA SER A 91 19.71 -10.49 -0.82
C SER A 91 21.10 -10.03 -0.36
N ASN A 92 21.41 -10.12 0.94
CA ASN A 92 22.72 -9.82 1.50
C ASN A 92 23.54 -11.12 1.70
N PRO A 93 24.45 -11.50 0.77
CA PRO A 93 25.46 -12.53 1.01
C PRO A 93 26.54 -12.08 1.99
#